data_AF-A0A6A5E6E0-F1
#
_entry.id   AF-A0A6A5E6E0-F1
#
_cell.length_a   1.000
_cell.length_b   1.000
_cell.length_c   1.000
_cell.angle_alpha   90.00
_cell.angle_beta   90.00
_cell.angle_gamma   90.00
#
_symmetry.space_group_name_H-M   'P 1'
#
loop_
_entity.id
_entity.type
_entity.pdbx_description
1 polymer ?
#
loop_
_entity_poly.entity_id
_entity_poly.type
_entity_poly.pdbx_seq_one_letter_code
_entity_poly.pdbx_strand_id
1 'polypeptide(L)'
;MPFSFHYGLSLVCLTILVTQVCPQCYWNNTDSLRNPAGPILSCCIKANNATIKEPVHACFVHYEHRFPHCPIHAYILRTKNGDRCVDPRAWWLQERLKKLEARGICCKIL
;
A
#
# COMPACT_ATOMS: atom_id res chain seq x y z
N MET A 1 50.82 -8.78 1.93
CA MET A 1 49.68 -9.66 2.27
C MET A 1 48.41 -9.04 1.68
N PRO A 2 47.75 -9.61 0.65
CA PRO A 2 46.63 -8.95 -0.02
C PRO A 2 45.34 -9.76 0.15
N PHE A 3 44.64 -9.64 1.29
CA PHE A 3 43.33 -10.31 1.47
C PHE A 3 42.39 -9.46 2.31
N SER A 4 42.08 -8.24 1.90
CA SER A 4 41.10 -7.43 2.64
C SER A 4 40.14 -6.61 1.78
N PHE A 5 40.36 -6.50 0.47
CA PHE A 5 39.49 -5.68 -0.40
C PHE A 5 38.21 -6.40 -0.86
N HIS A 6 38.19 -7.73 -0.94
CA HIS A 6 37.03 -8.48 -1.44
C HIS A 6 35.88 -8.59 -0.43
N TYR A 7 36.19 -8.64 0.87
CA TYR A 7 35.16 -8.74 1.92
C TYR A 7 34.37 -7.44 2.10
N GLY A 8 35.02 -6.29 1.93
CA GLY A 8 34.38 -4.97 2.03
C GLY A 8 33.34 -4.73 0.94
N LEU A 9 33.65 -5.06 -0.32
CA LEU A 9 32.69 -4.92 -1.42
C LEU A 9 31.47 -5.84 -1.26
N SER A 10 31.66 -7.05 -0.73
CA SER A 10 30.56 -8.02 -0.52
C SER A 10 29.57 -7.52 0.55
N LEU A 11 30.07 -6.95 1.65
CA LEU A 11 29.25 -6.35 2.70
C LEU A 11 28.46 -5.13 2.21
N VAL A 12 29.07 -4.26 1.40
CA VAL A 12 28.39 -3.09 0.83
C VAL A 12 27.27 -3.52 -0.13
N CYS A 13 27.49 -4.55 -0.95
CA CYS A 13 26.49 -5.05 -1.90
C CYS A 13 25.24 -5.62 -1.20
N LEU A 14 25.43 -6.32 -0.07
CA LEU A 14 24.33 -6.83 0.76
C LEU A 14 23.48 -5.72 1.36
N THR A 15 24.09 -4.60 1.78
CA THR A 15 23.31 -3.46 2.31
C THR A 15 22.44 -2.78 1.26
N ILE A 16 22.87 -2.73 0.00
CA ILE A 16 22.11 -2.12 -1.10
C ILE A 16 20.88 -2.97 -1.46
N LEU A 17 21.02 -4.31 -1.45
CA LEU A 17 19.91 -5.24 -1.72
C LEU A 17 18.77 -5.14 -0.69
N VAL A 18 19.07 -4.81 0.58
CA VAL A 18 18.06 -4.66 1.63
C VAL A 18 17.23 -3.37 1.47
N THR A 19 17.73 -2.37 0.74
CA THR A 19 17.04 -1.07 0.56
C THR A 19 15.97 -1.06 -0.55
N GLN A 20 15.76 -2.17 -1.26
CA GLN A 20 14.73 -2.25 -2.31
C GLN A 20 13.29 -2.28 -1.76
N VAL A 21 13.11 -2.46 -0.44
CA VAL A 21 11.82 -2.28 0.21
C VAL A 21 11.59 -0.78 0.42
N CYS A 22 10.54 -0.22 -0.17
CA CYS A 22 10.24 1.21 -0.07
C CYS A 22 10.17 1.63 1.41
N PRO A 23 11.15 2.40 1.94
CA PRO A 23 11.19 2.75 3.36
C PRO A 23 9.99 3.62 3.78
N GLN A 24 9.31 4.25 2.80
CA GLN A 24 8.10 5.02 3.01
C GLN A 24 6.89 4.19 3.46
N CYS A 25 6.82 2.89 3.13
CA CYS A 25 5.70 2.04 3.53
C CYS A 25 5.89 1.41 4.92
N TYR A 26 7.13 1.38 5.44
CA TYR A 26 7.42 0.87 6.77
C TYR A 26 6.99 1.85 7.89
N TRP A 27 7.07 3.17 7.65
CA TRP A 27 6.85 4.19 8.68
C TRP A 27 5.38 4.64 8.84
N ASN A 28 4.48 4.31 7.91
CA ASN A 28 3.16 4.96 7.83
C ASN A 28 2.04 4.34 8.70
N ASN A 29 2.36 3.47 9.66
CA ASN A 29 1.34 2.88 10.55
C ASN A 29 0.91 3.79 11.71
N THR A 30 1.54 4.94 11.93
CA THR A 30 1.31 5.78 13.13
C THR A 30 0.73 7.18 12.89
N ASP A 31 0.31 7.52 11.66
CA ASP A 31 -0.15 8.89 11.33
C ASP A 31 -1.60 8.96 10.81
N SER A 32 -2.50 8.14 11.36
CA SER A 32 -3.94 8.14 10.97
C SER A 32 -4.88 8.74 12.02
N LEU A 33 -4.36 9.31 13.11
CA LEU A 33 -5.19 9.86 14.20
C LEU A 33 -4.98 11.37 14.40
N ARG A 34 -4.90 12.17 13.33
CA ARG A 34 -4.72 13.62 13.49
C ARG A 34 -5.52 14.53 12.56
N ASN A 35 -6.64 14.05 12.02
CA ASN A 35 -7.65 14.96 11.47
C ASN A 35 -9.08 14.44 11.69
N PRO A 36 -9.84 15.00 12.66
CA PRO A 36 -11.26 14.69 12.86
C PRO A 36 -12.16 15.31 11.77
N ALA A 37 -11.60 15.99 10.76
CA ALA A 37 -12.32 16.59 9.63
C ALA A 37 -12.02 15.90 8.28
N GLY A 38 -11.66 14.61 8.29
CA GLY A 38 -11.49 13.82 7.07
C GLY A 38 -12.85 13.42 6.48
N PRO A 39 -12.98 13.31 5.14
CA PRO A 39 -14.21 12.87 4.50
C PRO A 39 -14.62 11.51 5.08
N ILE A 40 -15.92 11.37 5.37
CA ILE A 40 -16.56 10.16 5.91
C ILE A 40 -15.93 8.95 5.23
N LEU A 41 -15.27 8.14 6.04
CA LEU A 41 -14.47 7.04 5.59
C LEU A 41 -15.39 6.02 4.93
N SER A 42 -15.43 6.03 3.59
CA SER A 42 -16.43 5.33 2.80
C SER A 42 -16.20 3.83 2.93
N CYS A 43 -16.98 3.22 3.81
CA CYS A 43 -17.01 1.80 3.91
C CYS A 43 -17.45 1.17 2.59
N CYS A 44 -16.71 0.19 2.06
CA CYS A 44 -17.16 -0.56 0.90
C CYS A 44 -18.19 -1.60 1.32
N ILE A 45 -19.41 -1.50 0.78
CA ILE A 45 -20.44 -2.55 0.93
C ILE A 45 -20.27 -3.62 -0.17
N LYS A 46 -19.69 -3.23 -1.31
CA LYS A 46 -19.41 -4.10 -2.45
C LYS A 46 -18.03 -3.77 -3.02
N ALA A 47 -17.29 -4.81 -3.38
CA ALA A 47 -15.99 -4.70 -4.03
C ALA A 47 -16.10 -5.12 -5.51
N ASN A 48 -15.34 -4.46 -6.38
CA ASN A 48 -15.31 -4.76 -7.82
C ASN A 48 -13.96 -5.40 -8.20
N ASN A 49 -13.99 -6.35 -9.15
CA ASN A 49 -12.81 -7.00 -9.71
C ASN A 49 -12.33 -6.32 -11.02
N ALA A 50 -13.08 -5.35 -11.55
CA ALA A 50 -12.72 -4.63 -12.77
C ALA A 50 -11.40 -3.86 -12.62
N THR A 51 -10.52 -3.97 -13.62
CA THR A 51 -9.23 -3.28 -13.62
C THR A 51 -9.40 -1.77 -13.64
N ILE A 52 -8.70 -1.09 -12.73
CA ILE A 52 -8.70 0.37 -12.64
C ILE A 52 -7.45 0.92 -13.34
N LYS A 53 -7.67 1.60 -14.47
CA LYS A 53 -6.60 2.27 -15.23
C LYS A 53 -6.30 3.68 -14.72
N GLU A 54 -7.23 4.26 -13.97
CA GLU A 54 -7.15 5.62 -13.44
C GLU A 54 -5.92 5.81 -12.52
N PRO A 55 -5.32 7.01 -12.50
CA PRO A 55 -4.24 7.32 -11.57
C PRO A 55 -4.76 7.33 -10.14
N VAL A 56 -4.11 6.54 -9.28
CA VAL A 56 -4.40 6.44 -7.85
C VAL A 56 -3.43 7.35 -7.11
N HIS A 57 -3.94 8.12 -6.14
CA HIS A 57 -3.12 9.02 -5.32
C HIS A 57 -3.17 8.69 -3.82
N ALA A 58 -4.13 7.86 -3.38
CA ALA A 58 -4.12 7.26 -2.06
C ALA A 58 -4.69 5.84 -2.11
N CYS A 59 -4.21 4.98 -1.21
CA CYS A 59 -4.72 3.63 -1.04
C CYS A 59 -5.09 3.38 0.42
N PHE A 60 -6.19 2.68 0.62
CA PHE A 60 -6.62 2.21 1.93
C PHE A 60 -7.05 0.75 1.86
N VAL A 61 -7.02 0.06 3.00
CA VAL A 61 -7.54 -1.30 3.14
C VAL A 61 -8.37 -1.38 4.41
N HIS A 62 -9.51 -2.05 4.32
CA HIS A 62 -10.29 -2.41 5.50
C HIS A 62 -10.52 -3.91 5.50
N TYR A 63 -10.41 -4.49 6.69
CA TYR A 63 -10.64 -5.92 6.90
C TYR A 63 -12.09 -6.15 7.34
N GLU A 64 -12.61 -7.33 7.01
CA GLU A 64 -13.89 -7.79 7.51
C GLU A 64 -13.90 -7.78 9.04
N HIS A 65 -15.02 -7.39 9.65
CA HIS A 65 -15.25 -7.35 11.10
C HIS A 65 -14.36 -6.39 11.92
N ARG A 66 -13.42 -5.67 11.31
CA ARG A 66 -12.66 -4.62 12.03
C ARG A 66 -13.52 -3.39 12.31
N PHE A 67 -14.52 -3.14 11.45
CA PHE A 67 -15.50 -2.07 11.63
C PHE A 67 -16.92 -2.64 11.57
N PRO A 68 -17.81 -2.28 12.52
CA PRO A 68 -19.17 -2.81 12.57
C PRO A 68 -20.00 -2.48 11.33
N HIS A 69 -19.63 -1.44 10.58
CA HIS A 69 -20.32 -1.02 9.35
C HIS A 69 -19.66 -1.52 8.06
N CYS A 70 -18.55 -2.27 8.15
CA CYS A 70 -17.81 -2.80 6.99
C CYS A 70 -17.82 -4.33 6.95
N PRO A 71 -18.83 -4.91 6.27
CA PRO A 71 -19.04 -6.35 6.26
C PRO A 71 -18.11 -7.10 5.32
N ILE A 72 -17.23 -6.43 4.58
CA ILE A 72 -16.34 -7.08 3.61
C ILE A 72 -14.91 -6.60 3.79
N HIS A 73 -13.95 -7.44 3.36
CA HIS A 73 -12.57 -7.03 3.14
C HIS A 73 -12.45 -6.41 1.74
N ALA A 74 -12.00 -5.16 1.65
CA ALA A 74 -11.73 -4.52 0.36
C ALA A 74 -10.59 -3.50 0.43
N TYR A 75 -10.01 -3.24 -0.74
CA TYR A 75 -9.07 -2.15 -0.97
C TYR A 75 -9.82 -0.94 -1.53
N ILE A 76 -9.48 0.25 -1.05
CA ILE A 76 -10.04 1.51 -1.54
C ILE A 76 -8.92 2.25 -2.26
N LEU A 77 -9.04 2.34 -3.58
CA LEU A 77 -8.14 3.13 -4.41
C LEU A 77 -8.78 4.48 -4.67
N ARG A 78 -8.18 5.55 -4.13
CA ARG A 78 -8.65 6.92 -4.33
C ARG A 78 -8.07 7.47 -5.63
N THR A 79 -8.94 7.72 -6.59
CA THR A 79 -8.61 8.32 -7.88
C THR A 79 -9.17 9.73 -7.96
N LYS A 80 -8.80 10.50 -8.99
CA LYS A 80 -9.40 11.83 -9.20
C LYS A 80 -10.92 11.78 -9.43
N ASN A 81 -11.43 10.62 -9.86
CA ASN A 81 -12.84 10.40 -10.16
C ASN A 81 -13.61 9.86 -8.93
N GLY A 82 -12.94 9.68 -7.79
CA GLY A 82 -13.51 9.19 -6.55
C GLY A 82 -12.89 7.88 -6.06
N ASP A 83 -13.50 7.34 -5.01
CA ASP A 83 -13.04 6.12 -4.36
C ASP A 83 -13.54 4.88 -5.12
N ARG A 84 -12.62 3.93 -5.34
CA ARG A 84 -12.90 2.67 -6.02
C ARG A 84 -12.66 1.51 -5.07
N CYS A 85 -13.72 0.77 -4.75
CA CYS A 85 -13.67 -0.46 -3.94
C CYS A 85 -13.22 -1.65 -4.80
N VAL A 86 -12.11 -2.29 -4.43
CA VAL A 86 -11.49 -3.38 -5.17
C VAL A 86 -11.50 -4.66 -4.35
N ASP A 87 -11.90 -5.77 -4.99
CA ASP A 87 -11.89 -7.10 -4.37
C ASP A 87 -10.44 -7.54 -4.13
N PRO A 88 -10.06 -7.96 -2.91
CA PRO A 88 -8.71 -8.44 -2.61
C PRO A 88 -8.25 -9.61 -3.50
N ARG A 89 -9.21 -10.38 -4.06
CA ARG A 89 -8.97 -11.52 -4.96
C ARG A 89 -8.77 -11.12 -6.41
N ALA A 90 -8.79 -9.83 -6.73
CA ALA A 90 -8.54 -9.36 -8.08
C ALA A 90 -7.11 -9.69 -8.51
N TRP A 91 -6.98 -10.46 -9.61
CA TRP A 91 -5.69 -10.98 -10.08
C TRP A 91 -4.66 -9.88 -10.39
N TRP A 92 -5.11 -8.70 -10.81
CA TRP A 92 -4.27 -7.55 -11.16
C TRP A 92 -3.89 -6.68 -9.96
N LEU A 93 -4.58 -6.84 -8.82
CA LEU A 93 -4.46 -5.91 -7.70
C LEU A 93 -3.07 -5.95 -7.10
N GLN A 94 -2.51 -7.13 -6.86
CA GLN A 94 -1.19 -7.28 -6.24
C GLN A 94 -0.08 -6.59 -7.05
N GLU A 95 -0.10 -6.74 -8.38
CA GLU A 95 0.85 -6.05 -9.25
C GLU A 95 0.60 -4.53 -9.25
N ARG A 96 -0.66 -4.10 -9.21
CA ARG A 96 -0.99 -2.68 -9.10
C ARG A 96 -0.49 -2.08 -7.78
N LEU A 97 -0.66 -2.77 -6.66
CA LEU A 97 -0.19 -2.33 -5.34
C LEU A 97 1.33 -2.16 -5.33
N LYS A 98 2.08 -3.12 -5.88
CA LYS A 98 3.54 -2.99 -6.04
C LYS A 98 3.95 -1.77 -6.87
N LYS A 99 3.22 -1.48 -7.94
CA LYS A 99 3.45 -0.27 -8.76
C LYS A 99 3.13 1.03 -8.03
N LEU A 100 2.17 1.00 -7.10
CA LEU A 100 1.83 2.16 -6.25
C LEU A 100 2.88 2.36 -5.16
N GLU A 101 3.33 1.28 -4.53
CA GLU A 101 4.41 1.29 -3.55
C GLU A 101 5.70 1.84 -4.16
N ALA A 102 6.09 1.40 -5.35
CA ALA A 102 7.25 1.94 -6.08
C ALA A 102 7.14 3.43 -6.41
N ARG A 103 5.94 4.01 -6.33
CA ARG A 103 5.67 5.46 -6.48
C ARG A 103 5.52 6.19 -5.14
N GLY A 104 5.74 5.51 -4.01
CA GLY A 104 5.57 6.05 -2.67
C GLY A 104 4.14 6.07 -2.14
N ILE A 105 3.21 5.33 -2.78
CA ILE A 105 1.80 5.27 -2.37
C ILE A 105 1.55 3.92 -1.69
N CYS A 106 1.48 3.94 -0.36
CA CYS A 106 1.25 2.76 0.47
C CYS A 106 -0.22 2.70 0.92
N CYS A 107 -0.78 1.49 1.01
CA CYS A 107 -2.12 1.30 1.52
C CYS A 107 -2.15 1.43 3.04
N LYS A 108 -2.98 2.33 3.56
CA LYS A 108 -3.19 2.49 5.01
C LYS A 108 -4.37 1.63 5.47
N ILE A 109 -4.22 0.97 6.61
CA ILE A 109 -5.35 0.26 7.20
C ILE A 109 -6.28 1.29 7.82
N LEU A 110 -7.56 1.19 7.48
CA LEU A 110 -8.61 2.01 8.08
C LEU A 110 -8.95 1.52 9.48
#